data_AF-A0A958U6R9-F1
#
_entry.id   AF-A0A958U6R9-F1
#
_cell.length_a   1.000
_cell.length_b   1.000
_cell.length_c   1.000
_cell.angle_alpha   90.00
_cell.angle_beta   90.00
_cell.angle_gamma   90.00
#
_symmetry.space_group_name_H-M   'P 1'
#
loop_
_entity.id
_entity.type
_entity.pdbx_description
1 polymer ?
#
loop_
_entity_poly.entity_id
_entity_poly.type
_entity_poly.pdbx_seq_one_letter_code
_entity_poly.pdbx_strand_id
1 'polypeptide(L)' 'MAITKQYLKSKPLCKVTFTVPAEEANEVKVVGSFNGWNTKETPLKKLKNGTFKGT' A
#
# COMPACT_ATOMS: atom_id res chain seq x y z
N MET A 1 9.65 6.64 1.91
CA MET A 1 8.38 6.17 1.29
C MET A 1 8.71 5.61 -0.07
N ALA A 2 8.23 4.42 -0.41
CA ALA A 2 8.50 3.80 -1.70
C ALA A 2 7.23 3.21 -2.30
N ILE A 3 6.93 3.56 -3.55
CA ILE A 3 5.90 2.93 -4.38
C ILE A 3 6.63 2.07 -5.40
N THR A 4 6.39 0.76 -5.37
CA THR A 4 6.96 -0.17 -6.34
C THR A 4 5.88 -0.60 -7.32
N LYS A 5 6.14 -0.48 -8.62
CA LYS A 5 5.26 -0.96 -9.67
C LYS A 5 5.86 -2.20 -10.33
N GLN A 6 5.12 -3.29 -10.36
CA GLN A 6 5.50 -4.53 -11.02
C GLN A 6 4.50 -4.86 -12.12
N TYR A 7 4.93 -4.72 -13.37
CA TYR A 7 4.14 -5.11 -14.54
C TYR A 7 4.30 -6.62 -14.75
N LEU A 8 3.18 -7.34 -14.76
CA LEU A 8 3.18 -8.78 -15.01
C LEU A 8 3.43 -9.04 -16.49
N LYS A 9 4.38 -9.93 -16.80
CA LYS A 9 4.68 -10.29 -18.21
C LYS A 9 3.59 -11.15 -18.85
N SER A 10 2.85 -11.91 -18.04
CA SER A 10 1.83 -12.85 -18.49
C SER A 10 0.43 -12.26 -18.63
N LYS A 11 0.17 -11.09 -18.04
CA LYS A 11 -1.15 -10.43 -18.03
C LYS A 11 -0.96 -8.91 -18.05
N PRO A 12 -1.84 -8.13 -18.71
CA PRO A 12 -1.76 -6.66 -18.75
C PRO A 12 -2.19 -6.04 -17.41
N LEU A 13 -1.46 -6.36 -16.34
CA LEU A 13 -1.75 -5.99 -14.96
C LEU A 13 -0.49 -5.44 -14.31
N CYS A 14 -0.63 -4.30 -13.62
CA CYS A 14 0.43 -3.68 -12.83
C CYS A 14 0.10 -3.84 -11.35
N LYS A 15 0.91 -4.63 -10.64
CA LYS A 15 0.83 -4.75 -9.18
C LYS A 15 1.60 -3.60 -8.55
N VAL A 16 0.92 -2.76 -7.77
CA VAL A 16 1.53 -1.64 -7.06
C VAL A 16 1.72 -2.06 -5.61
N THR A 17 2.90 -1.81 -5.03
CA THR A 17 3.19 -2.04 -3.61
C THR A 17 3.48 -0.69 -2.95
N PHE A 18 2.78 -0.39 -1.87
CA PHE A 18 2.98 0.80 -1.06
C PHE A 18 3.80 0.42 0.19
N THR A 19 4.88 1.15 0.43
CA THR A 19 5.68 1.03 1.67
C THR A 19 5.82 2.40 2.34
N VAL A 20 5.31 2.49 3.57
CA VAL A 20 5.30 3.73 4.37
C VAL A 20 6.02 3.47 5.70
N PRO A 21 7.15 4.14 5.98
CA PRO A 21 7.73 4.13 7.33
C PRO A 21 6.86 5.01 8.24
N ALA A 22 6.26 4.41 9.25
CA ALA A 22 5.37 5.09 10.19
C ALA A 22 5.32 4.30 11.50
N GLU A 23 6.44 4.22 12.22
CA GLU A 23 6.59 3.33 13.38
C GLU A 23 5.58 3.63 14.50
N GLU A 24 5.29 4.92 14.71
CA GLU A 24 4.36 5.43 15.72
C GLU A 24 2.88 5.33 15.29
N ALA A 25 2.59 5.05 14.01
CA ALA A 25 1.22 4.94 13.54
C ALA A 25 0.59 3.61 14.00
N ASN A 26 -0.68 3.69 14.43
CA ASN A 26 -1.49 2.52 14.76
C ASN A 26 -2.02 1.83 13.50
N GLU A 27 -2.49 2.61 12.53
CA GLU A 27 -3.05 2.10 11.27
C GLU A 27 -2.68 3.05 10.12
N VAL A 28 -2.37 2.49 8.95
CA VAL A 28 -2.12 3.24 7.72
C VAL A 28 -2.99 2.64 6.62
N LYS A 29 -3.69 3.51 5.88
CA LYS A 29 -4.56 3.13 4.76
C LYS A 29 -4.13 3.86 3.51
N VAL A 30 -4.23 3.19 2.36
CA VAL A 30 -4.02 3.84 1.06
C VAL A 30 -5.36 4.36 0.59
N VAL A 31 -5.41 5.60 0.13
CA VAL A 31 -6.64 6.25 -0.32
C VAL A 31 -6.36 6.91 -1.67
N GLY A 32 -7.27 6.74 -2.62
CA GLY A 32 -7.12 7.35 -3.94
C GLY A 32 -8.31 7.07 -4.86
N SER A 33 -8.19 7.44 -6.13
CA SER A 33 -9.27 7.26 -7.11
C SER A 33 -9.69 5.80 -7.28
N PHE A 34 -8.78 4.84 -7.13
CA PHE A 34 -9.04 3.41 -7.30
C PHE A 34 -9.94 2.80 -6.21
N ASN A 35 -10.07 3.46 -5.04
CA ASN A 35 -10.98 3.06 -3.96
C ASN A 35 -12.03 4.15 -3.67
N GLY A 36 -12.27 5.06 -4.62
CA GLY A 36 -13.25 6.14 -4.45
C GLY A 36 -12.95 7.08 -3.29
N TRP A 37 -11.67 7.26 -2.95
CA TRP A 37 -11.21 8.04 -1.80
C TRP A 37 -11.73 7.55 -0.44
N ASN A 38 -12.02 6.26 -0.33
CA ASN A 38 -12.54 5.67 0.89
C ASN A 38 -11.44 5.49 1.97
N THR A 39 -11.60 6.14 3.11
CA THR A 39 -10.66 6.09 4.26
C THR A 39 -10.89 4.89 5.17
N LYS A 40 -11.94 4.10 4.95
CA LYS A 40 -12.25 2.91 5.76
C LYS A 40 -11.66 1.63 5.18
N GLU A 41 -11.32 1.65 3.89
CA GLU A 41 -10.85 0.50 3.13
C GLU A 41 -9.32 0.47 2.98
N THR A 42 -8.80 -0.64 2.46
CA THR A 42 -7.38 -0.82 2.08
C THR A 42 -6.35 -0.52 3.20
N PRO A 43 -6.46 -1.18 4.38
CA PRO A 43 -5.44 -1.10 5.42
C PRO A 43 -4.13 -1.79 5.02
N LEU A 44 -3.02 -1.13 5.35
CA LEU A 44 -1.67 -1.65 5.18
C LEU A 44 -1.27 -2.50 6.38
N LYS A 45 -0.47 -3.54 6.13
CA LYS A 45 0.05 -4.42 7.19
C LYS A 45 1.27 -3.77 7.84
N LYS A 46 1.24 -3.61 9.17
CA LYS A 46 2.42 -3.20 9.96
C LYS A 46 3.44 -4.33 10.00
N LEU A 47 4.67 -4.04 9.60
CA LEU A 47 5.82 -4.91 9.68
C LEU A 47 6.59 -4.65 10.99
N LYS A 48 7.36 -5.65 11.43
CA LYS A 48 8.13 -5.58 12.69
C LYS A 48 9.17 -4.46 12.73
N ASN A 49 9.58 -3.94 11.58
CA ASN A 49 10.55 -2.85 11.44
C ASN A 49 9.91 -1.45 11.43
N GLY A 50 8.67 -1.31 11.91
CA GLY A 50 7.97 -0.02 11.95
C GLY A 50 7.43 0.47 10.59
N THR A 51 7.53 -0.34 9.54
CA THR A 51 7.03 0.03 8.20
C THR A 51 5.68 -0.61 7.91
N PHE A 52 4.81 0.09 7.20
CA PHE A 52 3.54 -0.41 6.69
C PHE A 52 3.69 -0.82 5.24
N LYS A 53 3.19 -2.00 4.87
CA LYS A 53 3.28 -2.54 3.52
C LYS A 53 1.95 -3.15 3.06
N GLY A 54 1.60 -2.91 1.79
CA GLY A 54 0.42 -3.49 1.15
C GLY A 54 0.44 -3.28 -0.36
N THR A 55 -0.43 -4.00 -1.07
CA THR A 55 -0.53 -4.02 -2.54
C THR A 55 -1.96 -3.92 -2.97
#